data_AF-A0A5B7ARP8-F1
#
_entry.id   AF-A0A5B7ARP8-F1
#
_cell.length_a   1.000
_cell.length_b   1.000
_cell.length_c   1.000
_cell.angle_alpha   90.00
_cell.angle_beta   90.00
_cell.angle_gamma   90.00
#
_symmetry.space_group_name_H-M   'P 1'
#
loop_
_entity.id
_entity.type
_entity.pdbx_description
1 polymer ?
#
loop_
_entity_poly.entity_id
_entity_poly.type
_entity_poly.pdbx_seq_one_letter_code
_entity_poly.pdbx_strand_id
1 'polypeptide(L)'
;MAMASNVAAFQKAQMLQVFCRKKERDRDQSHPYKVIEITPPPKNLGIRCFPSNLQCGESVTIEGQAYTISAVTHRYQLRKGRYEPSEKRLDVLSTGRYILNLYLENLLEQS
;
A
#
# COMPACT_ATOMS: atom_id res chain seq x y z
N MET A 1 26.66 -26.64 9.49
CA MET A 1 25.26 -26.35 9.86
C MET A 1 24.53 -25.92 8.60
N ALA A 2 23.49 -26.64 8.20
CA ALA A 2 22.79 -26.41 6.95
C ALA A 2 21.93 -25.13 7.03
N MET A 3 22.13 -24.19 6.10
CA MET A 3 21.29 -23.01 5.96
C MET A 3 19.97 -23.44 5.32
N ALA A 4 18.92 -23.54 6.15
CA ALA A 4 17.56 -23.72 5.66
C ALA A 4 17.12 -22.44 4.96
N SER A 5 17.15 -22.45 3.63
CA SER A 5 16.54 -21.43 2.78
C SER A 5 15.02 -21.52 2.92
N ASN A 6 14.47 -20.73 3.85
CA ASN A 6 13.04 -20.52 3.99
C ASN A 6 12.54 -19.60 2.87
N VAL A 7 12.38 -20.16 1.66
CA VAL A 7 11.49 -19.60 0.64
C VAL A 7 10.04 -19.82 1.09
N ALA A 8 9.60 -18.98 2.02
CA ALA A 8 8.23 -18.96 2.50
C ALA A 8 7.31 -18.47 1.37
N ALA A 9 6.62 -19.43 0.76
CA ALA A 9 5.31 -19.35 0.12
C ALA A 9 4.92 -17.98 -0.49
N PHE A 10 5.04 -17.87 -1.82
CA PHE A 10 4.24 -16.99 -2.66
C PHE A 10 2.75 -17.39 -2.54
N GLN A 11 2.11 -17.01 -1.43
CA GLN A 11 0.68 -17.21 -1.23
C GLN A 11 -0.05 -16.23 -2.13
N LYS A 12 -0.89 -16.76 -3.05
CA LYS A 12 -1.87 -16.07 -3.91
C LYS A 12 -2.03 -14.58 -3.58
N ALA A 13 -1.30 -13.73 -4.28
CA ALA A 13 -1.56 -12.29 -4.28
C ALA A 13 -2.92 -12.06 -4.95
N GLN A 14 -3.98 -11.97 -4.15
CA GLN A 14 -5.25 -11.42 -4.62
C GLN A 14 -4.97 -9.96 -4.98
N MET A 15 -4.82 -9.66 -6.27
CA MET A 15 -4.63 -8.28 -6.72
C MET A 15 -5.86 -7.46 -6.32
N LEU A 16 -5.67 -6.49 -5.42
CA LEU A 16 -6.72 -5.58 -5.04
C LEU A 16 -6.99 -4.63 -6.21
N GLN A 17 -8.16 -4.81 -6.83
CA GLN A 17 -8.64 -3.95 -7.89
C GLN A 17 -9.29 -2.69 -7.29
N VAL A 18 -9.15 -1.57 -7.99
CA VAL A 18 -9.76 -0.29 -7.58
C VAL A 18 -11.28 -0.39 -7.72
N PHE A 19 -12.01 -0.38 -6.60
CA PHE A 19 -13.47 -0.40 -6.58
C PHE A 19 -14.01 0.99 -6.25
N CYS A 20 -14.31 1.78 -7.27
CA CYS A 20 -15.11 3.00 -7.12
C CYS A 20 -16.58 2.68 -7.43
N ARG A 21 -17.24 1.81 -6.64
CA ARG A 21 -18.71 1.67 -6.74
C ARG A 21 -19.37 2.77 -5.92
N LYS A 22 -20.24 3.55 -6.56
CA LYS A 22 -21.15 4.52 -5.92
C LYS A 22 -22.14 3.74 -5.04
N LYS A 23 -21.75 3.42 -3.80
CA LYS A 23 -22.65 2.78 -2.85
C LYS A 23 -23.43 3.87 -2.13
N GLU A 24 -24.73 3.85 -2.35
CA GLU A 24 -25.74 4.62 -1.67
C GLU A 24 -25.62 4.41 -0.15
N ARG A 25 -25.48 5.51 0.59
CA ARG A 25 -25.71 5.63 2.04
C ARG A 25 -25.03 4.59 2.92
N ASP A 26 -23.72 4.70 3.09
CA ASP A 26 -23.10 4.23 4.33
C ASP A 26 -21.95 5.17 4.71
N ARG A 27 -22.13 5.89 5.82
CA ARG A 27 -21.32 7.07 6.18
C ARG A 27 -19.93 6.73 6.73
N ASP A 28 -19.57 5.45 6.91
CA ASP A 28 -18.47 5.12 7.83
C ASP A 28 -17.20 4.47 7.27
N GLN A 29 -17.12 3.93 6.04
CA GLN A 29 -15.96 3.03 5.77
C GLN A 29 -15.16 3.19 4.48
N SER A 30 -15.54 4.07 3.54
CA SER A 30 -14.76 4.27 2.31
C SER A 30 -14.27 5.71 2.18
N HIS A 31 -13.36 6.11 3.06
CA HIS A 31 -12.57 7.32 2.85
C HIS A 31 -11.49 7.00 1.80
N PRO A 32 -11.41 7.76 0.70
CA PRO A 32 -10.49 7.44 -0.37
C PRO A 32 -9.04 7.75 0.06
N TYR A 33 -8.11 6.98 -0.49
CA TYR A 33 -6.68 7.15 -0.25
C TYR A 33 -6.08 8.09 -1.28
N LYS A 34 -5.26 9.04 -0.82
CA LYS A 34 -4.33 9.75 -1.69
C LYS A 34 -3.15 8.82 -1.97
N VAL A 35 -2.98 8.42 -3.23
CA VAL A 35 -1.96 7.46 -3.63
C VAL A 35 -0.75 8.19 -4.19
N ILE A 36 0.43 7.86 -3.66
CA ILE A 36 1.70 8.48 -4.05
C ILE A 36 2.71 7.38 -4.35
N GLU A 37 3.27 7.39 -5.56
CA GLU A 37 4.47 6.64 -5.86
C GLU A 37 5.66 7.34 -5.19
N ILE A 38 6.30 6.68 -4.23
CA ILE A 38 7.37 7.28 -3.42
C ILE A 38 8.75 7.23 -4.10
N THR A 39 8.88 6.47 -5.20
CA THR A 39 10.10 6.40 -5.99
C THR A 39 10.54 7.81 -6.39
N PRO A 40 11.73 8.28 -6.00
CA PRO A 40 12.16 9.63 -6.37
C PRO A 40 12.26 9.82 -7.91
N PRO A 41 11.70 10.91 -8.48
CA PRO A 41 10.89 11.94 -7.83
C PRO A 41 9.46 11.45 -7.53
N PRO A 42 8.87 11.80 -6.35
CA PRO A 42 7.55 11.31 -5.97
C PRO A 42 6.46 11.72 -6.96
N LYS A 43 5.57 10.78 -7.31
CA LYS A 43 4.45 11.02 -8.26
C LYS A 43 3.11 10.81 -7.59
N ASN A 44 2.17 11.72 -7.82
CA ASN A 44 0.80 11.55 -7.33
C ASN A 44 0.00 10.70 -8.33
N LEU A 45 -0.47 9.53 -7.91
CA LEU A 45 -1.30 8.61 -8.71
C LEU A 45 -2.81 8.88 -8.56
N GLY A 46 -3.15 9.96 -7.86
CA GLY A 46 -4.52 10.42 -7.65
C GLY A 46 -5.18 9.86 -6.39
N ILE A 47 -6.49 10.07 -6.30
CA ILE A 47 -7.31 9.67 -5.16
C ILE A 47 -8.08 8.40 -5.56
N ARG A 48 -7.93 7.31 -4.78
CA ARG A 48 -8.49 6.00 -5.12
C ARG A 48 -9.19 5.35 -3.93
N CYS A 49 -10.27 4.63 -4.21
CA CYS A 49 -10.97 3.84 -3.21
C CYS A 49 -10.37 2.44 -3.14
N PHE A 50 -9.96 2.05 -1.96
CA PHE A 50 -9.46 0.72 -1.63
C PHE A 50 -10.22 0.19 -0.41
N PRO A 51 -10.23 -1.12 -0.19
CA PRO A 51 -10.82 -1.67 1.02
C PRO A 51 -10.03 -1.22 2.26
N SER A 52 -10.66 -1.29 3.43
CA SER A 52 -10.07 -0.80 4.69
C SER A 52 -8.95 -1.68 5.23
N ASN A 53 -8.86 -2.93 4.79
CA ASN A 53 -7.93 -3.95 5.27
C ASN A 53 -6.61 -4.04 4.48
N LEU A 54 -6.23 -2.99 3.75
CA LEU A 54 -4.95 -2.91 3.03
C LEU A 54 -3.76 -3.14 3.95
N GLN A 55 -2.81 -3.97 3.52
CA GLN A 55 -1.58 -4.26 4.26
C GLN A 55 -0.33 -3.83 3.48
N CYS A 56 0.76 -3.54 4.19
CA CYS A 56 2.06 -3.33 3.54
C CYS A 56 2.54 -4.63 2.87
N GLY A 57 3.20 -4.51 1.72
CA GLY A 57 3.65 -5.64 0.90
C GLY A 57 2.59 -6.19 -0.06
N GLU A 58 1.33 -5.77 0.06
CA GLU A 58 0.26 -6.17 -0.85
C GLU A 58 0.40 -5.51 -2.23
N SER A 59 -0.04 -6.22 -3.28
CA SER A 59 -0.03 -5.72 -4.66
C SER A 59 -1.36 -5.08 -5.04
N VAL A 60 -1.31 -3.84 -5.52
CA VAL A 60 -2.47 -3.09 -6.01
C VAL A 60 -2.31 -2.75 -7.49
N THR A 61 -3.40 -2.82 -8.24
CA THR A 61 -3.42 -2.38 -9.64
C THR A 61 -4.00 -0.98 -9.76
N ILE A 62 -3.21 -0.03 -10.24
CA ILE A 62 -3.63 1.35 -10.47
C ILE A 62 -3.40 1.65 -11.95
N GLU A 63 -4.46 2.02 -12.68
CA GLU A 63 -4.40 2.37 -14.10
C GLU A 63 -3.71 1.32 -14.99
N GLY A 64 -3.87 0.04 -14.66
CA GLY A 64 -3.27 -1.07 -15.40
C GLY A 64 -1.81 -1.36 -15.05
N GLN A 65 -1.21 -0.61 -14.12
CA GLN A 65 0.13 -0.87 -13.60
C GLN A 65 0.06 -1.52 -12.21
N ALA A 66 0.98 -2.45 -11.96
CA ALA A 66 1.11 -3.12 -10.67
C ALA A 66 2.07 -2.35 -9.76
N TYR A 67 1.59 -2.06 -8.56
CA TYR A 67 2.36 -1.42 -7.50
C TYR A 67 2.31 -2.27 -6.24
N THR A 68 3.37 -2.21 -5.45
CA THR A 68 3.43 -2.80 -4.12
C THR A 68 3.26 -1.72 -3.07
N ILE A 69 2.42 -1.96 -2.07
CA ILE A 69 2.18 -1.03 -0.97
C ILE A 69 3.42 -0.99 -0.07
N SER A 70 4.01 0.20 0.06
CA SER A 70 5.10 0.44 0.99
C SER A 70 4.60 0.86 2.37
N ALA A 71 3.58 1.74 2.42
CA ALA A 71 3.01 2.19 3.68
C ALA A 71 1.53 2.60 3.56
N VAL A 72 0.76 2.32 4.61
CA VAL A 72 -0.63 2.77 4.77
C VAL A 72 -0.68 3.75 5.94
N THR A 73 -1.04 5.01 5.68
CA THR A 73 -1.05 6.07 6.70
C THR A 73 -2.46 6.60 6.92
N HIS A 74 -2.94 6.58 8.17
CA HIS A 74 -4.18 7.23 8.58
C HIS A 74 -3.86 8.39 9.53
N ARG A 75 -4.23 9.60 9.14
CA ARG A 75 -4.01 10.80 9.93
C ARG A 75 -5.28 11.18 10.68
N TYR A 76 -5.16 11.42 11.97
CA TYR A 76 -6.25 11.87 12.84
C TYR A 76 -5.94 13.28 13.38
N GLN A 77 -6.98 14.04 13.66
CA GLN A 77 -6.91 15.38 14.25
C GLN A 77 -7.77 15.46 15.51
N LEU A 78 -7.27 16.11 16.56
CA LEU A 78 -8.05 16.34 17.78
C LEU A 78 -9.02 17.52 17.56
N ARG A 79 -10.32 17.27 17.69
CA ARG A 79 -11.40 18.26 17.56
C ARG A 79 -12.38 18.08 18.72
N LYS A 80 -12.64 19.16 19.48
CA LYS A 80 -13.64 19.18 20.57
C LYS A 80 -13.52 17.99 21.55
N GLY A 81 -12.29 17.62 21.91
CA GLY A 81 -12.00 16.53 22.84
C GLY A 81 -12.08 15.11 22.25
N ARG A 82 -12.18 14.94 20.93
CA ARG A 82 -12.20 13.63 20.25
C ARG A 82 -11.26 13.62 19.04
N TYR A 83 -10.67 12.46 18.75
CA TYR A 83 -9.88 12.27 17.52
C TYR A 83 -10.80 12.00 16.33
N GLU A 84 -10.72 12.85 15.32
CA GLU A 84 -11.46 12.75 14.08
C GLU A 84 -10.50 12.34 12.93
N PRO A 85 -10.89 11.40 12.05
CA PRO A 85 -10.11 11.08 10.86
C PRO A 85 -9.96 12.30 9.94
N SER A 86 -8.76 12.55 9.44
CA SER A 86 -8.46 13.71 8.59
C SER A 86 -8.00 13.34 7.19
N GLU A 87 -7.05 12.43 7.05
CA GLU A 87 -6.46 12.08 5.75
C GLU A 87 -6.06 10.61 5.73
N LYS A 88 -6.22 9.97 4.58
CA LYS A 88 -5.67 8.64 4.31
C LYS A 88 -4.71 8.73 3.14
N ARG A 89 -3.49 8.22 3.35
CA ARG A 89 -2.42 8.21 2.37
C ARG A 89 -1.94 6.78 2.15
N LEU A 90 -1.74 6.44 0.88
CA LEU A 90 -1.20 5.16 0.45
C LEU A 90 0.08 5.40 -0.32
N ASP A 91 1.19 4.96 0.25
CA ASP A 91 2.51 5.06 -0.35
C ASP A 91 2.81 3.75 -1.07
N VAL A 92 3.13 3.87 -2.36
CA VAL A 92 3.34 2.72 -3.22
C VAL A 92 4.68 2.81 -3.95
N LEU A 93 5.23 1.65 -4.28
CA LEU A 93 6.39 1.48 -5.12
C LEU A 93 5.99 0.68 -6.34
N SER A 94 6.65 0.90 -7.48
CA SER A 94 6.50 -0.04 -8.60
C SER A 94 6.95 -1.43 -8.13
N THR A 95 6.23 -2.47 -8.54
CA THR A 95 6.53 -3.84 -8.08
C THR A 95 7.97 -4.24 -8.40
N GLY A 96 8.50 -3.81 -9.55
CA GLY A 96 9.90 -4.02 -9.91
C GLY A 96 10.88 -3.34 -8.94
N ARG A 97 10.61 -2.09 -8.54
CA ARG A 97 11.49 -1.38 -7.60
C ARG A 97 11.49 -2.01 -6.22
N TYR A 98 10.32 -2.46 -5.75
CA TYR A 98 10.19 -3.15 -4.47
C TYR A 98 11.03 -4.44 -4.43
N ILE A 99 10.94 -5.28 -5.47
CA ILE A 99 11.72 -6.52 -5.57
C ILE A 99 13.22 -6.23 -5.62
N LEU A 100 13.64 -5.21 -6.38
CA LEU A 100 15.05 -4.82 -6.45
C LEU A 100 15.59 -4.36 -5.09
N ASN A 101 14.81 -3.59 -4.33
CA ASN A 101 15.22 -3.15 -3.01
C ASN A 101 15.38 -4.33 -2.05
N LEU A 102 14.41 -5.25 -2.03
CA LEU A 102 14.52 -6.48 -1.23
C LEU A 102 15.78 -7.27 -1.58
N TYR A 103 16.09 -7.42 -2.87
CA TYR A 103 17.31 -8.12 -3.29
C TYR A 103 18.58 -7.41 -2.79
N LEU A 104 18.67 -6.09 -2.94
CA LEU A 104 19.83 -5.32 -2.52
C LEU A 104 20.00 -5.33 -0.99
N GLU A 105 18.90 -5.22 -0.23
CA GLU A 105 18.90 -5.30 1.23
C GLU A 105 19.43 -6.66 1.70
N ASN A 106 18.95 -7.76 1.09
CA ASN A 106 19.43 -9.11 1.41
C ASN A 106 20.94 -9.29 1.15
N LEU A 107 21.49 -8.67 0.10
CA LEU A 107 22.93 -8.75 -0.19
C LEU A 107 23.76 -7.99 0.84
N LEU A 108 23.28 -6.82 1.28
CA LEU A 108 23.96 -6.01 2.30
C LEU A 108 23.94 -6.70 3.68
N GLU A 109 22.87 -7.43 4.00
CA GLU A 109 22.81 -8.23 5.24
C GLU A 109 23.80 -9.40 5.24
N GLN A 110 24.23 -9.88 4.08
CA GLN A 110 25.13 -11.02 3.92
C GLN A 110 26.62 -10.64 3.83
N SER A 111 26.94 -9.35 3.71
CA SER A 111 28.32 -8.83 3.63
C SER A 111 28.91 -8.51 4.99
#